data_AF-A0AAD4Z665-F1
#
_entry.id   AF-A0AAD4Z665-F1
#
_cell.length_a   1.000
_cell.length_b   1.000
_cell.length_c   1.000
_cell.angle_alpha   90.00
_cell.angle_beta   90.00
_cell.angle_gamma   90.00
#
_symmetry.space_group_name_H-M   'P 1'
#
loop_
_entity.id
_entity.type
_entity.pdbx_description
1 polymer ?
#
loop_
_entity_poly.entity_id
_entity_poly.type
_entity_poly.pdbx_seq_one_letter_code
_entity_poly.pdbx_strand_id
1 'polypeptide(L)'
;MTDRGTTFKGEVVQAAARNWGIRMVQSTPYNPQSNGQAEASNKVIKGILEKIIDNNPKEWHSLLCNSLCEYRTSKRSATRTTPLALIYGHDVVLPLEISIKSLRVVHHAEWSKDEYEQAMTQELDDLDEVRLGAIDRLKAQKEAVAQAYNKRTKGKSFGVGDLVWKTILPVGSKDPKFSQWSPT
;
A
#
# COMPACT_ATOMS: atom_id res chain seq x y z
N MET A 1 0.07 -11.73 3.09
CA MET A 1 1.31 -11.81 3.89
C MET A 1 1.10 -10.96 5.13
N THR A 2 1.40 -11.46 6.32
CA THR A 2 1.18 -10.73 7.58
C THR A 2 2.46 -10.71 8.41
N ASP A 3 2.53 -9.77 9.35
CA ASP A 3 3.54 -9.85 10.40
C ASP A 3 3.25 -11.03 11.36
N ARG A 4 4.14 -11.20 12.34
CA ARG A 4 4.04 -12.24 13.37
C ARG A 4 3.26 -11.78 14.61
N GLY A 5 2.43 -10.75 14.49
CA GLY A 5 1.54 -10.29 15.54
C GLY A 5 0.68 -11.43 16.08
N THR A 6 0.47 -11.45 17.39
CA THR A 6 -0.29 -12.51 18.09
C THR A 6 -1.71 -12.65 17.53
N THR A 7 -2.32 -11.53 17.11
CA THR A 7 -3.64 -11.48 16.48
C THR A 7 -3.71 -12.31 15.18
N PHE A 8 -2.66 -12.29 14.36
CA PHE A 8 -2.62 -13.04 13.09
C PHE A 8 -2.17 -14.51 13.26
N LYS A 9 -1.69 -14.87 14.45
CA LYS A 9 -1.31 -16.24 14.80
C LYS A 9 -2.43 -17.03 15.48
N GLY A 10 -3.46 -16.35 15.97
CA GLY A 10 -4.58 -16.99 16.66
C GLY A 10 -5.22 -18.09 15.82
N GLU A 11 -5.59 -19.19 16.49
CA GLU A 11 -6.19 -20.37 15.83
C GLU A 11 -7.45 -20.01 15.06
N VAL A 12 -8.26 -19.06 15.58
CA VAL A 12 -9.47 -18.56 14.92
C VAL A 12 -9.16 -17.99 13.54
N VAL A 13 -8.13 -17.15 13.42
CA VAL A 13 -7.74 -16.53 12.15
C VAL A 13 -7.18 -17.56 11.18
N GLN A 14 -6.40 -18.52 11.67
CA GLN A 14 -5.87 -19.60 10.83
C GLN A 14 -6.97 -20.54 10.33
N ALA A 15 -7.94 -20.87 11.19
CA ALA A 15 -9.08 -21.72 10.84
C ALA A 15 -9.97 -21.02 9.80
N ALA A 16 -10.26 -19.73 9.99
CA ALA A 16 -11.01 -18.93 9.01
C ALA A 16 -10.29 -18.86 7.66
N ALA A 17 -8.97 -18.60 7.66
CA ALA A 17 -8.18 -18.55 6.44
C ALA A 17 -8.19 -19.89 5.68
N ARG A 18 -8.06 -21.02 6.40
CA ARG A 18 -8.16 -22.36 5.78
C ARG A 18 -9.55 -22.62 5.20
N ASN A 19 -10.59 -22.25 5.92
CA ASN A 19 -11.97 -22.43 5.47
C ASN A 19 -12.27 -21.62 4.20
N TRP A 20 -11.65 -20.45 4.04
CA TRP A 20 -11.77 -19.62 2.84
C TRP A 20 -10.71 -19.92 1.76
N GLY A 21 -9.89 -20.97 1.93
CA GLY A 21 -8.83 -21.32 0.97
C GLY A 21 -7.70 -20.29 0.87
N ILE A 22 -7.54 -19.41 1.85
CA ILE A 22 -6.54 -18.35 1.88
C ILE A 22 -5.22 -18.90 2.43
N ARG A 23 -4.16 -18.82 1.62
CA ARG A 23 -2.80 -19.17 2.06
C ARG A 23 -2.18 -18.02 2.87
N MET A 24 -2.06 -18.22 4.17
CA MET A 24 -1.38 -17.28 5.07
C MET A 24 0.14 -17.43 4.95
N VAL A 25 0.82 -16.34 4.60
CA VAL A 25 2.29 -16.26 4.55
C VAL A 25 2.74 -15.28 5.63
N GLN A 26 3.58 -15.72 6.56
CA GLN A 26 4.09 -14.87 7.64
C GLN A 26 5.49 -14.36 7.32
N SER A 27 5.76 -13.10 7.65
CA SER A 27 7.12 -12.56 7.58
C SER A 27 8.06 -13.27 8.56
N THR A 28 9.36 -13.20 8.27
CA THR A 28 10.38 -13.58 9.25
C THR A 28 10.33 -12.61 10.44
N PRO A 29 10.63 -13.09 11.66
CA PRO A 29 10.56 -12.24 12.84
C PRO A 29 11.56 -11.08 12.68
N TYR A 30 11.14 -9.87 13.05
CA TYR A 30 11.92 -8.64 12.95
C TYR A 30 12.39 -8.26 11.54
N ASN A 31 11.67 -8.70 10.50
CA ASN A 31 11.90 -8.25 9.13
C ASN A 31 10.73 -7.39 8.61
N PRO A 32 10.57 -6.15 9.08
CA PRO A 32 9.50 -5.25 8.65
C PRO A 32 9.53 -5.00 7.13
N GLN A 33 10.70 -5.12 6.50
CA GLN A 33 10.85 -4.98 5.04
C GLN A 33 9.98 -5.99 4.26
N SER A 34 9.72 -7.18 4.83
CA SER A 34 8.84 -8.18 4.22
C SER A 34 7.37 -7.72 4.17
N ASN A 35 6.95 -6.84 5.08
CA ASN A 35 5.62 -6.21 5.09
C ASN A 35 5.69 -4.73 4.65
N GLY A 36 6.81 -4.31 4.05
CA GLY A 36 7.11 -2.90 3.80
C GLY A 36 6.12 -2.20 2.88
N GLN A 37 5.41 -2.94 2.02
CA GLN A 37 4.32 -2.38 1.20
C GLN A 37 3.13 -1.95 2.04
N ALA A 38 2.69 -2.77 2.99
CA ALA A 38 1.59 -2.42 3.88
C ALA A 38 1.99 -1.27 4.81
N GLU A 39 3.21 -1.30 5.34
CA GLU A 39 3.76 -0.22 6.18
C GLU A 39 3.84 1.11 5.42
N ALA A 40 4.33 1.09 4.17
CA ALA A 40 4.41 2.29 3.34
C ALA A 40 3.01 2.87 3.04
N SER A 41 2.03 2.02 2.70
CA SER A 41 0.64 2.45 2.49
C SER A 41 0.04 3.04 3.77
N ASN A 42 0.22 2.38 4.90
CA ASN A 42 -0.25 2.87 6.21
C ASN A 42 0.38 4.22 6.56
N LYS A 43 1.67 4.41 6.27
CA LYS A 43 2.35 5.70 6.47
C LYS A 43 1.72 6.83 5.66
N VAL A 44 1.34 6.56 4.40
CA VAL A 44 0.67 7.55 3.55
C VAL A 44 -0.72 7.87 4.09
N ILE A 45 -1.52 6.85 4.43
CA ILE A 45 -2.88 7.05 4.98
C ILE A 45 -2.81 7.83 6.30
N LYS A 46 -1.86 7.49 7.17
CA LYS A 46 -1.62 8.24 8.41
C LYS A 46 -1.26 9.70 8.13
N GLY A 47 -0.39 9.95 7.16
CA GLY A 47 -0.02 11.33 6.78
C GLY A 47 -1.17 12.13 6.17
N ILE A 48 -2.13 11.48 5.50
CA ILE A 48 -3.37 12.12 5.05
C ILE A 48 -4.25 12.46 6.25
N LEU A 49 -4.46 11.49 7.15
CA LEU A 49 -5.21 11.70 8.39
C LEU A 49 -4.61 12.82 9.23
N GLU A 50 -3.30 12.84 9.45
CA GLU A 50 -2.59 13.87 10.22
C GLU A 50 -2.77 15.28 9.63
N LYS A 51 -3.06 15.41 8.33
CA LYS A 51 -3.31 16.70 7.68
C LYS A 51 -4.77 17.17 7.77
N ILE A 52 -5.71 16.22 7.76
CA ILE A 52 -7.15 16.52 7.79
C ILE A 52 -7.64 16.62 9.24
N ILE A 53 -7.01 15.89 10.15
CA ILE A 53 -7.29 15.97 11.57
C ILE A 53 -6.77 17.32 12.07
N ASP A 54 -7.70 18.24 12.26
CA ASP A 54 -7.42 19.56 12.81
C ASP A 54 -7.21 19.43 14.35
N ASN A 55 -7.72 20.36 15.15
CA ASN A 55 -7.46 20.46 16.58
C ASN A 55 -8.07 19.32 17.43
N ASN A 56 -8.76 18.34 16.84
CA ASN A 56 -9.35 17.22 17.57
C ASN A 56 -8.90 15.83 17.06
N PRO A 57 -7.81 15.28 17.63
CA PRO A 57 -7.29 13.95 17.32
C PRO A 57 -8.26 12.79 17.58
N LYS A 58 -9.35 13.00 18.33
CA LYS A 58 -10.32 11.93 18.67
C LYS A 58 -11.26 11.58 17.51
N GLU A 59 -11.39 12.47 16.53
CA GLU A 59 -12.28 12.32 15.36
C GLU A 59 -11.62 11.59 14.17
N TRP A 60 -10.48 10.92 14.37
CA TRP A 60 -9.79 10.23 13.27
C TRP A 60 -10.67 9.16 12.58
N HIS A 61 -11.58 8.54 13.34
CA HIS A 61 -12.45 7.46 12.86
C HIS A 61 -13.50 7.96 11.87
N SER A 62 -14.05 9.17 12.09
CA SER A 62 -15.01 9.79 11.17
C SER A 62 -14.33 10.29 9.88
N LEU A 63 -13.04 10.66 9.97
CA LEU A 63 -12.22 11.11 8.84
C LEU A 63 -11.53 9.97 8.06
N LEU A 64 -11.59 8.74 8.55
CA LEU A 64 -10.94 7.59 7.93
C LEU A 64 -11.47 7.32 6.53
N CYS A 65 -12.79 7.39 6.33
CA CYS A 65 -13.40 7.16 5.02
C CYS A 65 -12.92 8.19 3.98
N ASN A 66 -12.86 9.47 4.37
CA ASN A 66 -12.35 10.55 3.52
C ASN A 66 -10.86 10.35 3.18
N SER A 67 -10.06 9.98 4.19
CA SER A 67 -8.63 9.73 3.99
C SER A 67 -8.36 8.53 3.09
N LEU A 68 -9.17 7.48 3.18
CA LEU A 68 -9.11 6.34 2.27
C LEU A 68 -9.59 6.69 0.86
N CYS A 69 -10.61 7.53 0.74
CA CYS A 69 -11.09 8.03 -0.56
C CYS A 69 -9.97 8.79 -1.28
N GLU A 70 -9.39 9.79 -0.61
CA GLU A 70 -8.22 10.52 -1.11
C GLU A 70 -7.10 9.54 -1.45
N TYR A 71 -6.83 8.55 -0.57
CA TYR A 71 -5.80 7.58 -0.87
C TYR A 71 -6.04 6.81 -2.19
N ARG A 72 -7.29 6.46 -2.48
CA ARG A 72 -7.68 5.68 -3.66
C ARG A 72 -7.72 6.53 -4.94
N THR A 73 -8.00 7.83 -4.83
CA THR A 73 -8.16 8.73 -5.98
C THR A 73 -6.93 9.59 -6.29
N SER A 74 -5.97 9.74 -5.38
CA SER A 74 -4.70 10.41 -5.72
C SER A 74 -3.75 9.50 -6.52
N LYS A 75 -3.13 10.05 -7.56
CA LYS A 75 -2.07 9.36 -8.32
C LYS A 75 -0.87 9.05 -7.44
N ARG A 76 -0.35 7.83 -7.54
CA ARG A 76 0.85 7.40 -6.80
C ARG A 76 2.10 7.57 -7.65
N SER A 77 3.16 8.13 -7.09
CA SER A 77 4.43 8.32 -7.82
C SER A 77 5.03 7.00 -8.31
N ALA A 78 4.86 5.92 -7.53
CA ALA A 78 5.35 4.58 -7.83
C ALA A 78 4.71 3.95 -9.08
N THR A 79 3.38 4.10 -9.24
CA THR A 79 2.62 3.49 -10.36
C THR A 79 2.25 4.48 -11.45
N ARG A 80 2.34 5.79 -11.17
CA ARG A 80 1.85 6.92 -11.97
C ARG A 80 0.34 6.92 -12.26
N THR A 81 -0.41 6.08 -11.57
CA THR A 81 -1.87 5.95 -11.69
C THR A 81 -2.50 5.93 -10.30
N THR A 82 -3.83 6.04 -10.24
CA THR A 82 -4.58 5.95 -8.99
C THR A 82 -4.80 4.48 -8.61
N PRO A 83 -4.81 4.13 -7.31
CA PRO A 83 -5.17 2.78 -6.87
C PRO A 83 -6.55 2.34 -7.35
N LEU A 84 -7.49 3.28 -7.49
CA LEU A 84 -8.85 2.99 -7.93
C LEU A 84 -8.89 2.57 -9.41
N ALA A 85 -8.21 3.32 -10.30
CA ALA A 85 -8.16 2.98 -11.72
C ALA A 85 -7.55 1.60 -11.96
N LEU A 86 -6.54 1.21 -11.18
CA LEU A 86 -5.94 -0.14 -11.27
C LEU A 86 -6.92 -1.27 -10.94
N ILE A 87 -7.94 -1.00 -10.13
CA ILE A 87 -8.96 -1.99 -9.75
C ILE A 87 -10.10 -1.99 -10.76
N TYR A 88 -10.63 -0.82 -11.10
CA TYR A 88 -11.89 -0.66 -11.81
C TYR A 88 -11.78 -0.26 -13.29
N GLY A 89 -10.57 0.02 -13.80
CA GLY A 89 -10.38 0.46 -15.18
C GLY A 89 -10.30 1.98 -15.35
N HIS A 90 -10.93 2.75 -14.46
CA HIS A 90 -11.13 4.18 -14.67
C HIS A 90 -10.98 5.01 -13.40
N ASP A 91 -10.67 6.29 -13.58
CA ASP A 91 -10.62 7.27 -12.49
C ASP A 91 -12.04 7.72 -12.12
N VAL A 92 -12.36 7.81 -10.83
CA VAL A 92 -13.63 8.36 -10.36
C VAL A 92 -13.71 9.86 -10.62
N VAL A 93 -14.88 10.30 -11.06
CA VAL A 93 -15.22 11.73 -11.14
C VAL A 93 -15.42 12.25 -9.72
N LEU A 94 -14.55 13.16 -9.28
CA LEU A 94 -14.63 13.70 -7.93
C LEU A 94 -15.79 14.71 -7.81
N PRO A 95 -16.41 14.86 -6.62
CA PRO A 95 -17.45 15.87 -6.40
C PRO A 95 -16.99 17.30 -6.77
N LEU A 96 -15.71 17.60 -6.54
CA LEU A 96 -15.12 18.88 -6.92
C LEU A 96 -15.16 19.11 -8.43
N GLU A 97 -14.92 18.07 -9.25
CA GLU A 97 -14.98 18.16 -10.72
C GLU A 97 -16.39 18.49 -11.20
N ILE A 98 -17.41 17.94 -10.54
CA ILE A 98 -18.82 18.25 -10.83
C ILE A 98 -19.12 19.71 -10.47
N SER A 99 -18.70 20.14 -9.28
CA SER A 99 -18.92 21.52 -8.80
C SER A 99 -18.28 22.57 -9.70
N ILE A 100 -17.06 22.32 -10.20
CA ILE A 100 -16.35 23.25 -11.10
C ILE A 100 -16.69 23.05 -12.58
N LYS A 101 -17.52 22.04 -12.91
CA LYS A 101 -17.79 21.57 -14.28
C LYS A 101 -16.48 21.37 -15.06
N SER A 102 -15.66 20.44 -14.59
CA SER A 102 -14.38 20.10 -15.24
C SER A 102 -14.62 19.73 -16.71
N LEU A 103 -13.59 19.91 -17.55
CA LEU A 103 -13.67 19.54 -18.98
C LEU A 103 -14.15 18.11 -19.18
N ARG A 104 -13.73 17.19 -18.31
CA ARG A 104 -14.19 15.80 -18.31
C ARG A 104 -15.70 15.73 -18.11
N VAL A 105 -16.24 16.40 -17.08
CA VAL A 105 -17.68 16.39 -16.78
C VAL A 105 -18.50 17.00 -17.92
N VAL A 106 -18.02 18.11 -18.51
CA VAL A 106 -18.70 18.77 -19.64
C VAL A 106 -18.73 17.84 -20.86
N HIS A 107 -17.58 17.26 -21.21
CA HIS A 107 -17.47 16.36 -22.37
C HIS A 107 -18.30 15.09 -22.20
N HIS A 108 -18.32 14.50 -20.99
CA HIS A 108 -19.16 13.34 -20.70
C HIS A 108 -20.67 13.66 -20.77
N ALA A 109 -21.07 14.91 -20.53
CA ALA A 109 -22.47 15.33 -20.64
C ALA A 109 -22.94 15.49 -22.10
N GLU A 110 -22.01 15.62 -23.05
CA GLU A 110 -22.29 15.72 -24.48
C GLU A 110 -22.41 14.34 -25.16
N TRP A 111 -21.90 13.28 -24.51
CA TRP A 111 -21.94 11.93 -25.06
C TRP A 111 -23.33 11.33 -25.04
N SER A 112 -23.65 10.63 -26.12
CA SER A 112 -24.73 9.65 -26.13
C SER A 112 -24.40 8.48 -25.21
N LYS A 113 -25.43 7.73 -24.82
CA LYS A 113 -25.27 6.54 -23.99
C LYS A 113 -24.30 5.52 -24.62
N ASP A 114 -24.43 5.30 -25.92
CA ASP A 114 -23.63 4.31 -26.65
C ASP A 114 -22.15 4.71 -26.71
N GLU A 115 -21.86 6.00 -26.91
CA GLU A 115 -20.49 6.52 -26.88
C GLU A 115 -19.84 6.37 -25.50
N TYR A 116 -20.59 6.62 -24.42
CA TYR A 116 -20.11 6.44 -23.06
C TYR A 116 -19.82 4.95 -22.75
N GLU A 117 -20.72 4.04 -23.15
CA GLU A 117 -20.52 2.60 -22.98
C GLU A 117 -19.32 2.08 -23.76
N GLN A 118 -19.12 2.57 -24.99
CA GLN A 118 -17.96 2.24 -25.80
C GLN A 118 -16.66 2.74 -25.17
N ALA A 119 -16.63 3.99 -24.69
CA ALA A 119 -15.46 4.55 -24.02
C ALA A 119 -15.10 3.77 -22.74
N MET A 120 -16.10 3.41 -21.92
CA MET A 120 -15.91 2.60 -20.71
C MET A 120 -15.36 1.20 -21.04
N THR A 121 -15.83 0.60 -22.13
CA THR A 121 -15.34 -0.71 -22.59
C THR A 121 -13.88 -0.62 -23.01
N GLN A 122 -13.51 0.43 -23.75
CA GLN A 122 -12.12 0.66 -24.15
C GLN A 122 -11.20 0.84 -22.94
N GLU A 123 -11.61 1.59 -21.90
CA GLU A 123 -10.83 1.74 -20.67
C GLU A 123 -10.60 0.40 -19.94
N LEU A 124 -11.58 -0.51 -20.02
CA LEU A 124 -11.45 -1.86 -19.45
C LEU A 124 -10.51 -2.75 -20.28
N ASP A 125 -10.54 -2.63 -21.61
CA ASP A 125 -9.62 -3.36 -22.48
C ASP A 125 -8.16 -2.90 -22.27
N ASP A 126 -7.95 -1.60 -22.07
CA ASP A 126 -6.63 -1.02 -21.82
C ASP A 126 -6.11 -1.27 -20.39
N LEU A 127 -6.97 -1.73 -19.48
CA LEU A 127 -6.67 -1.86 -18.04
C LEU A 127 -5.48 -2.82 -17.78
N ASP A 128 -5.39 -3.91 -18.54
CA ASP A 128 -4.30 -4.86 -18.36
C ASP A 128 -2.95 -4.27 -18.79
N GLU A 129 -2.93 -3.45 -19.84
CA GLU A 129 -1.73 -2.69 -20.23
C GLU A 129 -1.32 -1.70 -19.13
N VAL A 130 -2.30 -0.97 -18.58
CA VAL A 130 -2.05 -0.04 -17.45
C VAL A 130 -1.49 -0.77 -16.23
N ARG A 131 -2.03 -1.95 -15.90
CA ARG A 131 -1.55 -2.80 -14.80
C ARG A 131 -0.14 -3.31 -15.04
N LEU A 132 0.16 -3.80 -16.25
CA LEU A 132 1.51 -4.23 -16.65
C LEU A 132 2.50 -3.08 -16.51
N GLY A 133 2.17 -1.90 -17.06
CA GLY A 133 3.01 -0.72 -16.93
C GLY A 133 3.21 -0.27 -15.49
N ALA A 134 2.20 -0.40 -14.62
CA ALA A 134 2.32 -0.11 -13.19
C ALA A 134 3.25 -1.11 -12.48
N ILE A 135 3.16 -2.40 -12.81
CA ILE A 135 4.03 -3.45 -12.27
C ILE A 135 5.49 -3.20 -12.67
N ASP A 136 5.76 -2.86 -13.92
CA ASP A 136 7.12 -2.64 -14.40
C ASP A 136 7.77 -1.41 -13.78
N ARG A 137 6.99 -0.34 -13.58
CA ARG A 137 7.44 0.83 -12.80
C ARG A 137 7.75 0.47 -11.35
N LEU A 138 6.92 -0.35 -10.71
CA LEU A 138 7.16 -0.82 -9.34
C LEU A 138 8.43 -1.67 -9.25
N LYS A 139 8.70 -2.54 -10.23
CA LYS A 139 9.94 -3.32 -10.29
C LYS A 139 11.15 -2.41 -10.46
N ALA A 140 11.13 -1.50 -11.44
CA ALA A 140 12.21 -0.55 -11.69
C ALA A 140 12.49 0.33 -10.46
N GLN A 141 11.45 0.79 -9.76
CA GLN A 141 11.61 1.55 -8.53
C GLN A 141 12.26 0.70 -7.42
N LYS A 142 11.80 -0.54 -7.22
CA LYS A 142 12.40 -1.46 -6.23
C LYS A 142 13.87 -1.74 -6.55
N GLU A 143 14.20 -1.95 -7.82
CA GLU A 143 15.58 -2.16 -8.27
C GLU A 143 16.45 -0.94 -8.02
N ALA A 144 15.98 0.26 -8.36
CA ALA A 144 16.71 1.50 -8.10
C ALA A 144 16.97 1.71 -6.60
N VAL A 145 15.97 1.45 -5.75
CA VAL A 145 16.12 1.51 -4.28
C VAL A 145 17.11 0.46 -3.79
N ALA A 146 17.03 -0.78 -4.29
CA ALA A 146 17.95 -1.86 -3.93
C ALA A 146 19.39 -1.52 -4.35
N GLN A 147 19.62 -1.00 -5.55
CA GLN A 147 20.93 -0.56 -6.03
C GLN A 147 21.50 0.57 -5.16
N ALA A 148 20.69 1.57 -4.81
CA ALA A 148 21.11 2.68 -3.96
C ALA A 148 21.49 2.21 -2.54
N TYR A 149 20.74 1.25 -1.99
CA TYR A 149 21.05 0.63 -0.70
C TYR A 149 22.32 -0.21 -0.78
N ASN A 150 22.42 -1.09 -1.79
CA ASN A 150 23.53 -2.01 -1.98
C ASN A 150 24.88 -1.28 -2.15
N LYS A 151 24.90 -0.09 -2.76
CA LYS A 151 26.10 0.76 -2.83
C LYS A 151 26.69 1.11 -1.45
N ARG A 152 25.86 1.15 -0.41
CA ARG A 152 26.27 1.52 0.97
C ARG A 152 26.54 0.31 1.85
N THR A 153 26.24 -0.91 1.39
CA THR A 153 26.41 -2.13 2.16
C THR A 153 27.48 -3.04 1.56
N LYS A 154 28.39 -3.52 2.40
CA LYS A 154 29.28 -4.62 2.00
C LYS A 154 28.50 -5.93 2.07
N GLY A 155 28.37 -6.64 0.95
CA GLY A 155 27.72 -7.94 0.91
C GLY A 155 28.44 -8.93 1.84
N LYS A 156 27.67 -9.65 2.67
CA LYS A 156 28.16 -10.79 3.45
C LYS A 156 27.45 -12.04 2.94
N SER A 157 28.22 -13.03 2.51
CA SER A 157 27.74 -14.36 2.16
C SER A 157 28.01 -15.30 3.33
N PHE A 158 27.05 -16.18 3.63
CA PHE A 158 27.19 -17.20 4.67
C PHE A 158 26.96 -18.58 4.08
N GLY A 159 27.81 -19.53 4.43
CA GLY A 159 27.67 -20.95 4.13
C GLY A 159 26.96 -21.72 5.25
N VAL A 160 26.56 -22.96 4.95
CA VAL A 160 26.04 -23.88 5.97
C VAL A 160 27.16 -24.20 6.96
N GLY A 161 26.95 -23.88 8.24
CA GLY A 161 27.93 -24.07 9.31
C GLY A 161 28.59 -22.78 9.81
N ASP A 162 28.39 -21.66 9.12
CA ASP A 162 28.94 -20.37 9.56
C ASP A 162 28.24 -19.86 10.83
N LEU A 163 29.03 -19.40 11.78
CA LEU A 163 28.52 -18.73 12.98
C LEU A 163 28.08 -17.31 12.63
N VAL A 164 26.79 -17.04 12.86
CA VAL A 164 26.19 -15.72 12.63
C VAL A 164 25.65 -15.14 13.93
N TRP A 165 25.82 -13.84 14.11
CA TRP A 165 25.23 -13.13 15.24
C TRP A 165 23.73 -12.98 15.03
N LYS A 166 22.94 -13.53 15.95
CA LYS A 166 21.49 -13.33 16.01
C LYS A 166 21.18 -12.27 17.05
N THR A 167 20.61 -11.15 16.61
CA THR A 167 20.11 -10.14 17.54
C THR A 167 18.93 -10.71 18.31
N ILE A 168 19.06 -10.79 19.64
CA ILE A 168 17.97 -11.12 20.56
C ILE A 168 17.53 -9.80 21.18
N LEU A 169 16.38 -9.28 20.73
CA LEU A 169 15.80 -8.07 21.31
C LEU A 169 15.04 -8.47 22.59
N PRO A 170 15.25 -7.77 23.71
CA PRO A 170 14.51 -8.05 24.92
C PRO A 170 13.05 -7.62 24.73
N VAL A 171 12.14 -8.59 24.78
CA VAL A 171 10.70 -8.34 24.69
C VAL A 171 10.24 -7.81 26.05
N GLY A 172 9.78 -6.55 26.10
CA GLY A 172 9.19 -5.94 27.30
C GLY A 172 10.11 -5.00 28.11
N SER A 173 11.40 -4.85 27.78
CA SER A 173 12.27 -3.86 28.41
C SER A 173 12.45 -2.61 27.53
N LYS A 174 12.06 -1.44 28.05
CA LYS A 174 12.33 -0.15 27.39
C LYS A 174 13.78 0.28 27.67
N ASP A 175 14.72 -0.29 26.93
CA ASP A 175 16.12 0.12 27.01
C ASP A 175 16.41 1.23 25.97
N PRO A 176 16.86 2.43 26.38
CA PRO A 176 17.09 3.57 25.47
C PRO A 176 18.04 3.25 24.30
N LYS A 177 18.95 2.28 24.49
CA LYS A 177 19.89 1.82 23.45
C LYS A 177 19.22 1.13 22.27
N PHE A 178 18.03 0.55 22.47
CA PHE A 178 17.28 -0.18 21.44
C PHE A 178 16.01 0.54 21.02
N SER A 179 15.83 1.82 21.38
CA SER A 179 14.60 2.61 21.16
C SER A 179 13.99 2.54 19.75
N GLN A 180 14.80 2.35 18.69
CA GLN A 180 14.31 2.19 17.32
C GLN A 180 13.79 0.77 17.00
N TRP A 181 14.09 -0.21 17.84
CA TRP A 181 13.83 -1.64 17.67
C TRP A 181 13.08 -2.28 18.86
N SER A 182 12.79 -1.50 19.90
CA SER A 182 11.99 -1.97 21.04
C SER A 182 10.59 -2.32 20.57
N PRO A 183 10.09 -3.55 20.84
CA PRO A 183 8.71 -3.90 20.52
C PRO A 183 7.76 -2.98 21.31
N THR A 184 6.77 -2.43 20.60
CA THR A 184 5.65 -1.69 21.21
C THR A 184 4.63 -2.66 21.76
#